data_AF-K2B598-F1
#
_entry.id   AF-K2B598-F1
#
_cell.length_a   1.000
_cell.length_b   1.000
_cell.length_c   1.000
_cell.angle_alpha   90.00
_cell.angle_beta   90.00
_cell.angle_gamma   90.00
#
_symmetry.space_group_name_H-M   'P 1'
#
loop_
_entity.id
_entity.type
_entity.pdbx_description
1 polymer ?
#
loop_
_entity_poly.entity_id
_entity_poly.type
_entity_poly.pdbx_seq_one_letter_code
_entity_poly.pdbx_strand_id
1 'polypeptide(L)' 'METPCIRCGKTRIVKRKWKETVERGAPIIHVETVCPDPECQKIVDAQFAEIRQKRELQESRKTSVKI' A
#
# COMPACT_ATOMS: atom_id res chain seq x y z
N MET A 1 -0.97 7.84 17.67
CA MET A 1 0.21 8.22 16.87
C MET A 1 -0.30 8.80 15.57
N GLU A 2 -0.19 10.11 15.41
CA GLU A 2 -0.60 10.80 14.19
C GLU A 2 0.60 10.89 13.25
N THR A 3 0.40 10.54 11.98
CA THR A 3 1.49 10.55 10.99
C THR A 3 1.22 11.65 9.97
N PRO A 4 2.02 12.74 9.95
CA PRO A 4 1.85 13.79 8.97
C PRO A 4 2.28 13.30 7.58
N CYS A 5 1.61 13.80 6.55
CA CYS A 5 1.98 13.52 5.16
C CYS A 5 3.28 14.25 4.82
N ILE A 6 4.31 13.51 4.40
CA ILE A 6 5.60 14.10 3.98
C ILE A 6 5.51 15.01 2.75
N ARG A 7 4.41 14.98 1.99
CA ARG A 7 4.21 15.79 0.77
C ARG A 7 3.48 17.11 1.07
N CYS A 8 2.39 17.06 1.85
CA CYS A 8 1.52 18.22 2.07
C CYS A 8 1.37 18.63 3.54
N GLY A 9 2.02 17.93 4.48
CA GLY A 9 2.00 18.22 5.92
C GLY A 9 0.73 17.78 6.67
N LYS A 10 -0.40 17.56 5.97
CA LYS A 10 -1.68 17.17 6.60
C LYS A 10 -1.60 15.81 7.31
N THR A 11 -2.24 15.68 8.47
CA THR A 11 -2.32 14.42 9.22
C THR A 11 -3.07 13.35 8.42
N ARG A 12 -2.46 12.16 8.28
CA ARG A 12 -3.07 11.03 7.59
C ARG A 12 -4.28 10.49 8.36
N ILE A 13 -5.28 10.01 7.61
CA ILE A 13 -6.50 9.41 8.14
C ILE A 13 -6.48 7.90 7.96
N VAL A 14 -7.14 7.17 8.86
CA VAL A 14 -7.29 5.71 8.74
C VAL A 14 -8.28 5.41 7.62
N LYS A 15 -7.84 4.62 6.64
CA LYS A 15 -8.69 4.14 5.54
C LYS A 15 -9.33 2.80 5.88
N ARG A 16 -8.54 1.84 6.36
CA ARG A 16 -9.05 0.54 6.80
C ARG A 16 -8.18 -0.06 7.88
N LYS A 17 -8.80 -0.91 8.69
CA LYS A 17 -8.13 -1.75 9.70
C LYS A 17 -8.64 -3.16 9.54
N TRP A 18 -7.74 -4.14 9.52
CA TRP A 18 -8.13 -5.55 9.47
C TRP A 18 -7.18 -6.39 10.30
N LYS A 19 -7.70 -7.54 10.74
CA LYS A 19 -6.95 -8.55 11.48
C LYS A 19 -6.66 -9.70 10.53
N GLU A 20 -5.39 -10.02 10.37
CA GLU A 20 -4.94 -11.15 9.58
C GLU A 20 -4.54 -12.27 10.54
N THR A 21 -5.23 -13.40 10.46
CA THR A 21 -4.93 -14.58 11.26
C THR A 21 -3.96 -15.45 10.47
N VAL A 22 -2.77 -15.68 11.01
CA VAL A 22 -1.77 -16.58 10.44
C VAL A 22 -1.94 -17.99 11.04
N GLU A 23 -1.76 -19.04 10.23
CA GLU A 23 -1.97 -20.44 10.67
C GLU A 23 -1.15 -20.83 11.90
N ARG A 24 0.04 -20.26 12.04
CA ARG A 24 0.89 -20.43 13.22
C ARG A 24 1.41 -19.06 13.64
N GLY A 25 0.80 -18.49 14.67
CA GLY A 25 1.30 -17.24 15.26
C GLY A 25 0.22 -16.35 15.86
N ALA A 26 0.67 -15.20 16.37
CA ALA A 26 -0.22 -14.16 16.85
C ALA A 26 -0.91 -13.45 15.67
N PRO A 27 -2.17 -13.03 15.83
CA PRO A 27 -2.87 -12.31 14.77
C PRO A 27 -2.22 -10.95 14.53
N ILE A 28 -2.05 -10.60 13.25
CA ILE A 28 -1.45 -9.34 12.82
C ILE A 28 -2.55 -8.29 12.66
N ILE A 29 -2.37 -7.13 13.27
CA ILE A 29 -3.28 -5.99 13.11
C ILE A 29 -2.71 -5.06 12.07
N HIS A 30 -3.39 -4.96 10.93
CA HIS A 30 -3.04 -4.05 9.86
C HIS A 30 -3.87 -2.77 9.97
N VAL A 31 -3.20 -1.64 9.78
CA VAL A 31 -3.82 -0.31 9.71
C VAL A 31 -3.32 0.36 8.45
N GLU A 32 -4.22 0.59 7.49
CA GLU A 32 -3.92 1.38 6.30
C GLU A 32 -4.39 2.82 6.51
N THR A 33 -3.51 3.76 6.19
CA THR A 33 -3.77 5.21 6.30
C THR A 33 -3.55 5.89 4.94
N VAL A 34 -4.31 6.96 4.68
CA VAL A 34 -4.20 7.77 3.45
C VAL A 34 -4.09 9.25 3.77
N CYS A 35 -3.60 10.02 2.80
CA CYS A 35 -3.64 11.48 2.87
C CYS A 35 -5.09 11.96 2.69
N PRO A 36 -5.60 12.88 3.54
CA PRO A 36 -6.96 13.42 3.39
C PRO A 36 -7.07 14.41 2.22
N ASP A 37 -5.95 14.85 1.64
CA ASP A 37 -5.92 15.73 0.49
C ASP A 37 -6.01 14.91 -0.81
N PRO A 38 -7.11 15.03 -1.59
CA PRO A 38 -7.33 14.22 -2.78
C PRO A 38 -6.26 14.42 -3.86
N GLU A 39 -5.80 15.65 -4.06
CA GLU A 39 -4.78 15.96 -5.07
C GLU A 39 -3.43 15.38 -4.64
N CYS A 40 -3.09 15.51 -3.35
CA CYS A 40 -1.90 14.86 -2.81
C CYS A 40 -1.98 13.34 -2.88
N GLN A 41 -3.15 12.75 -2.61
CA GLN A 41 -3.33 11.30 -2.59
C GLN A 41 -3.26 10.69 -4.00
N LYS A 42 -3.82 11.37 -5.02
CA LYS A 42 -3.74 10.96 -6.43
C LYS A 42 -2.30 10.73 -6.89
N ILE A 43 -1.37 11.59 -6.48
CA ILE A 43 0.07 11.45 -6.81
C ILE A 43 0.63 10.13 -6.25
N VAL A 44 0.28 9.79 -5.01
CA VAL A 44 0.72 8.55 -4.35
C VAL A 44 0.12 7.34 -5.03
N ASP A 45 -1.18 7.39 -5.34
CA ASP A 45 -1.90 6.30 -5.97
C ASP A 45 -1.37 6.00 -7.37
N ALA A 46 -1.04 7.05 -8.15
CA ALA A 46 -0.40 6.91 -9.46
C ALA A 46 0.96 6.19 -9.35
N GLN A 47 1.81 6.63 -8.41
CA GLN A 47 3.12 6.00 -8.18
C GLN A 47 2.99 4.52 -7.77
N PHE A 48 2.03 4.21 -6.89
CA PHE A 48 1.78 2.82 -6.50
C PHE A 48 1.20 1.97 -7.62
N ALA A 49 0.38 2.54 -8.51
CA ALA A 49 -0.10 1.85 -9.70
C ALA A 49 1.06 1.48 -10.64
N GLU A 50 1.98 2.42 -10.91
CA GLU A 50 3.15 2.16 -11.75
C GLU A 50 4.08 1.08 -11.16
N ILE A 51 4.34 1.16 -9.85
CA ILE A 51 5.17 0.15 -9.14
C ILE A 51 4.50 -1.22 -9.21
N ARG A 52 3.17 -1.29 -9.04
CA ARG A 52 2.41 -2.54 -9.12
C ARG A 52 2.48 -3.14 -10.52
N GLN A 53 2.25 -2.34 -11.56
CA GLN A 53 2.36 -2.80 -12.96
C GLN A 53 3.75 -3.34 -13.28
N LYS A 54 4.81 -2.65 -12.84
CA LYS A 54 6.19 -3.11 -13.02
C LYS A 54 6.43 -4.44 -12.30
N ARG A 55 5.93 -4.61 -11.08
CA ARG A 55 6.03 -5.87 -10.33
C ARG A 55 5.28 -7.00 -11.04
N GLU A 56 4.04 -6.76 -11.49
CA GLU A 56 3.23 -7.74 -12.21
C GLU A 56 3.90 -8.20 -13.51
N LEU A 57 4.50 -7.28 -14.27
CA LEU A 57 5.26 -7.60 -15.48
C LEU A 57 6.52 -8.42 -15.18
N GLN A 58 7.20 -8.16 -14.07
CA GLN A 58 8.36 -8.96 -13.66
C GLN A 58 7.97 -10.38 -13.24
N GLU A 59 6.88 -10.53 -12.47
CA GLU A 59 6.38 -11.83 -12.04
C GLU A 59 5.83 -12.66 -13.20
N SER A 60 5.18 -12.04 -14.19
CA SER A 60 4.74 -12.73 -15.41
C SER A 60 5.92 -13.24 -16.22
N ARG A 61 6.99 -12.44 -16.39
CA ARG A 61 8.24 -12.87 -17.03
C ARG A 61 8.89 -14.05 -16.32
N LYS A 62 8.94 -14.05 -14.97
CA LYS A 62 9.49 -15.18 -14.20
C LYS A 62 8.68 -16.45 -14.39
N THR A 63 7.35 -16.33 -14.49
CA THR A 63 6.46 -17.48 -14.70
C THR A 63 6.63 -18.06 -16.11
N SER A 64 6.80 -17.22 -17.13
CA SER A 64 7.02 -17.66 -18.52
C SER A 64 8.39 -18.30 -18.80
N VAL A 65 9.35 -18.19 -17.88
CA VAL A 65 10.72 -18.74 -18.04
C VAL A 65 10.88 -20.09 -17.31
N LYS A 66 9.89 -20.54 -16.52
CA LYS A 66 9.91 -21.88 -15.91
C LYS A 66 9.61 -22.94 -16.98
N ILE A 67 10.66 -23.43 -17.64
CA ILE A 67 10.73 -24.68 -18.41
C ILE A 67 11.14 -25.81 -17.47
#